data_AF-A0A2T7SRP1-F1
#
_entry.id   AF-A0A2T7SRP1-F1
#
_cell.length_a   1.000
_cell.length_b   1.000
_cell.length_c   1.000
_cell.angle_alpha   90.00
_cell.angle_beta   90.00
_cell.angle_gamma   90.00
#
_symmetry.space_group_name_H-M   'P 1'
#
loop_
_entity.id
_entity.type
_entity.pdbx_description
1 polymer ?
#
loop_
_entity_poly.entity_id
_entity_poly.type
_entity_poly.pdbx_seq_one_letter_code
_entity_poly.pdbx_strand_id
1 'polypeptide(L)' 'PAAEDEALAAAVGGEVGDALRRLAPELRDVLRAMVLDGMSVRETSVLLGVPEGTVKTRARRARRAMREALS' A
#
# COMPACT_ATOMS: atom_id res chain seq x y z
N PRO A 1 -18.37 -2.19 21.21
CA PRO A 1 -17.25 -3.08 20.82
C PRO A 1 -16.59 -3.64 22.09
N ALA A 2 -16.05 -4.87 22.07
CA ALA A 2 -15.25 -5.36 23.18
C ALA A 2 -13.89 -4.66 23.18
N ALA A 3 -13.29 -4.40 24.35
CA ALA A 3 -11.99 -3.74 24.46
C ALA A 3 -10.87 -4.48 23.69
N GLU A 4 -11.01 -5.79 23.50
CA GLU A 4 -10.11 -6.63 22.74
C GLU A 4 -10.17 -6.33 21.23
N ASP A 5 -11.35 -6.06 20.66
CA ASP A 5 -11.50 -5.73 19.24
C ASP A 5 -10.84 -4.39 18.90
N GLU A 6 -10.98 -3.40 19.80
CA GLU A 6 -10.36 -2.08 19.64
C GLU A 6 -8.83 -2.15 19.76
N ALA A 7 -8.32 -2.93 20.72
CA ALA A 7 -6.89 -3.17 20.88
C ALA A 7 -6.30 -3.90 19.66
N LEU A 8 -7.01 -4.91 19.15
CA LEU A 8 -6.60 -5.65 17.95
C LEU A 8 -6.58 -4.75 16.71
N ALA A 9 -7.63 -3.94 16.49
CA ALA A 9 -7.69 -3.02 15.37
C ALA A 9 -6.56 -1.98 15.41
N ALA A 10 -6.23 -1.46 16.60
CA ALA A 10 -5.12 -0.53 16.79
C ALA A 10 -3.76 -1.19 16.48
N ALA A 11 -3.55 -2.42 16.95
CA ALA A 11 -2.31 -3.18 16.68
C ALA A 11 -2.13 -3.46 15.18
N VAL A 12 -3.18 -3.99 14.52
CA VAL A 12 -3.17 -4.26 13.07
C VAL A 12 -2.93 -2.97 12.28
N GLY A 13 -3.56 -1.86 12.66
CA GLY A 13 -3.32 -0.56 12.03
C GLY A 13 -1.86 -0.08 12.18
N GLY A 14 -1.25 -0.32 13.33
CA GLY A 14 0.16 -0.03 13.60
C GLY A 14 1.11 -0.80 12.70
N GLU A 15 0.95 -2.12 12.64
CA GLU A 15 1.80 -3.02 11.83
C GLU A 15 1.69 -2.71 10.33
N VAL A 16 0.48 -2.46 9.83
CA VAL A 16 0.27 -2.05 8.44
C VAL A 16 0.93 -0.70 8.16
N GLY A 17 0.81 0.26 9.08
CA GLY A 17 1.46 1.56 8.99
C GLY A 17 2.99 1.46 8.93
N ASP A 18 3.58 0.58 9.72
CA ASP A 18 5.02 0.30 9.70
C ASP A 18 5.48 -0.37 8.40
N ALA A 19 4.74 -1.36 7.92
CA ALA A 19 5.03 -2.01 6.65
C ALA A 19 5.03 -1.00 5.48
N LEU A 20 4.05 -0.09 5.45
CA LEU A 20 3.98 0.99 4.45
C LEU A 20 5.19 1.95 4.52
N ARG A 21 5.66 2.28 5.73
CA ARG A 21 6.84 3.14 5.92
C ARG A 21 8.12 2.50 5.39
N ARG A 22 8.23 1.16 5.48
CA ARG A 22 9.39 0.40 5.00
C ARG A 22 9.46 0.21 3.48
N LEU A 23 8.34 0.41 2.77
CA LEU A 23 8.35 0.37 1.30
C LEU A 23 9.25 1.48 0.72
N ALA A 24 9.91 1.14 -0.40
CA ALA A 24 10.52 2.15 -1.25
C ALA A 24 9.47 3.20 -1.66
N PRO A 25 9.82 4.51 -1.72
CA PRO A 25 8.85 5.58 -1.95
C PRO A 25 7.95 5.34 -3.16
N GLU A 26 8.53 4.91 -4.28
CA GLU A 26 7.80 4.71 -5.53
C GLU A 26 6.80 3.54 -5.48
N LEU A 27 7.04 2.57 -4.57
CA LEU A 27 6.11 1.46 -4.32
C LEU A 27 4.98 1.90 -3.41
N ARG A 28 5.28 2.70 -2.38
CA ARG A 28 4.30 3.28 -1.47
C ARG A 28 3.34 4.20 -2.21
N ASP A 29 3.84 5.05 -3.10
CA ASP A 29 3.00 6.00 -3.84
C ASP A 29 1.99 5.29 -4.74
N VAL A 30 2.41 4.24 -5.45
CA VAL A 30 1.51 3.40 -6.26
C VAL A 30 0.47 2.70 -5.38
N LEU A 31 0.87 2.16 -4.23
CA LEU A 31 -0.06 1.46 -3.36
C LEU A 31 -1.08 2.42 -2.74
N ARG A 32 -0.67 3.63 -2.32
CA ARG A 32 -1.57 4.67 -1.81
C ARG A 32 -2.61 5.06 -2.85
N ALA A 33 -2.16 5.48 -4.03
CA ALA A 33 -3.04 5.89 -5.12
C ALA A 33 -4.06 4.80 -5.47
N MET A 34 -3.62 3.55 -5.63
CA MET A 34 -4.51 2.48 -6.09
C MET A 34 -5.41 1.89 -4.99
N VAL A 35 -4.93 1.79 -3.75
CA VAL A 35 -5.62 1.04 -2.69
C VAL A 35 -6.31 1.96 -1.69
N LEU A 36 -5.67 3.07 -1.32
CA LEU A 36 -6.24 4.03 -0.38
C LEU A 36 -7.12 5.05 -1.10
N ASP A 37 -6.63 5.58 -2.23
CA ASP A 37 -7.33 6.61 -2.99
C ASP A 37 -8.25 6.01 -4.08
N GLY A 38 -8.22 4.69 -4.28
CA GLY A 38 -9.12 3.96 -5.18
C GLY A 38 -8.88 4.22 -6.68
N MET A 39 -7.72 4.74 -7.06
CA MET A 39 -7.42 5.12 -8.44
C MET A 39 -7.17 3.89 -9.32
N SER A 40 -7.59 3.96 -10.57
CA SER A 40 -7.23 3.00 -11.60
C SER A 40 -5.74 3.06 -11.95
N VAL A 41 -5.25 2.04 -12.66
CA VAL A 41 -3.87 2.02 -13.19
C VAL A 41 -3.60 3.23 -14.09
N ARG A 42 -4.58 3.61 -14.91
CA ARG A 42 -4.47 4.74 -15.84
C ARG A 42 -4.38 6.06 -15.10
N GLU A 43 -5.27 6.31 -14.13
CA GLU A 43 -5.25 7.53 -13.31
C GLU A 43 -3.95 7.62 -12.50
N THR A 44 -3.50 6.50 -11.92
CA THR A 44 -2.23 6.43 -11.18
C THR A 44 -1.03 6.72 -12.09
N SER A 45 -1.06 6.23 -13.34
CA SER A 45 -0.03 6.48 -14.35
C SER A 45 0.08 7.97 -14.68
N VAL A 46 -1.06 8.64 -14.84
CA VAL A 46 -1.13 10.10 -15.05
C VAL A 46 -0.66 10.86 -13.81
N LEU A 47 -1.15 10.50 -12.61
CA LEU A 47 -0.77 11.15 -11.35
C LEU A 47 0.73 11.10 -11.08
N LEU A 48 1.35 9.93 -11.29
CA LEU A 48 2.75 9.69 -10.94
C LEU A 48 3.72 9.96 -12.10
N GLY A 49 3.22 10.30 -13.29
CA GLY A 49 4.05 10.56 -14.46
C GLY A 49 4.87 9.34 -14.93
N VAL A 50 4.36 8.12 -14.74
CA VAL A 50 5.05 6.87 -15.13
C VAL A 50 4.16 5.98 -16.01
N PRO A 51 4.73 5.15 -16.90
CA PRO A 51 3.94 4.25 -17.75
C PRO A 51 3.03 3.30 -16.96
N GLU A 52 1.86 2.95 -17.50
CA GLU A 52 0.95 1.97 -16.86
C GLU A 52 1.64 0.62 -16.55
N GLY A 53 2.55 0.17 -17.40
CA GLY A 53 3.37 -1.02 -17.14
C GLY A 53 4.24 -0.89 -15.88
N THR A 54 4.77 0.30 -15.65
CA THR A 54 5.52 0.65 -14.42
C THR A 54 4.60 0.67 -13.21
N VAL A 55 3.39 1.22 -13.33
CA VAL A 55 2.38 1.17 -12.26
C VAL A 55 2.06 -0.28 -11.89
N LYS A 56 1.74 -1.13 -12.87
CA LYS A 56 1.41 -2.56 -12.64
C LYS A 56 2.56 -3.32 -11.97
N THR A 57 3.79 -3.11 -12.43
CA THR A 57 4.97 -3.80 -11.87
C THR A 57 5.31 -3.30 -10.47
N ARG A 58 5.22 -1.99 -10.21
CA ARG A 58 5.38 -1.42 -8.86
C ARG A 58 4.28 -1.91 -7.92
N ALA A 59 3.01 -1.91 -8.32
CA ALA A 59 1.91 -2.44 -7.52
C ALA A 59 2.11 -3.92 -7.14
N ARG A 60 2.63 -4.75 -8.07
CA ARG A 60 3.00 -6.14 -7.77
C ARG A 60 4.11 -6.22 -6.74
N ARG A 61 5.18 -5.44 -6.88
CA ARG A 61 6.32 -5.41 -5.94
C ARG A 61 5.89 -4.89 -4.57
N ALA A 62 5.09 -3.83 -4.52
CA ALA A 62 4.55 -3.26 -3.29
C ALA A 62 3.73 -4.31 -2.51
N ARG A 63 2.79 -5.00 -3.17
CA ARG A 63 1.99 -6.07 -2.54
C ARG A 63 2.84 -7.23 -2.02
N ARG A 64 3.90 -7.60 -2.76
CA ARG A 64 4.83 -8.65 -2.31
C ARG A 64 5.60 -8.20 -1.06
N ALA A 65 6.17 -7.00 -1.07
CA ALA A 65 6.90 -6.45 0.07
C ALA A 65 6.00 -6.25 1.30
N MET A 66 4.75 -5.81 1.12
CA MET A 66 3.77 -5.74 2.21
C MET A 66 3.48 -7.11 2.81
N ARG A 67 3.33 -8.14 1.98
CA ARG A 67 3.13 -9.51 2.45
C ARG A 67 4.34 -10.00 3.26
N GLU A 68 5.55 -9.80 2.74
CA GLU A 68 6.80 -10.19 3.41
C GLU A 68 7.00 -9.43 4.74
N ALA A 69 6.52 -8.19 4.86
CA ALA A 69 6.63 -7.39 6.08
C ALA A 69 5.56 -7.69 7.15
N LEU A 70 4.46 -8.34 6.77
CA LEU A 70 3.30 -8.66 7.63
C LEU A 70 3.14 -10.18 7.85
N SER A 71 4.08 -10.98 7.37
CA SER A 71 4.17 -12.42 7.66
C SER A 71 5.08 -12.64 8.85
#